data_AF-A0A3B1DQ77-F1
#
_entry.id   AF-A0A3B1DQ77-F1
#
_cell.length_a   1.000
_cell.length_b   1.000
_cell.length_c   1.000
_cell.angle_alpha   90.00
_cell.angle_beta   90.00
_cell.angle_gamma   90.00
#
_symmetry.space_group_name_H-M   'P 1'
#
loop_
_entity.id
_entity.type
_entity.pdbx_description
1 polymer ?
#
loop_
_entity_poly.entity_id
_entity_poly.type
_entity_poly.pdbx_seq_one_letter_code
_entity_poly.pdbx_strand_id
1 'polypeptide(L)'
;MLHRRNQKEGQSLIEYSMLIVFILTAFLVFQKYIARGIYGRWKAAGDGMGYGRLYDPKKTLECIYYASGNIWYDRKCYDQQSCDCYSILATTITCDYCIQGCSPQKCKE
;
A
#
# COMPACT_ATOMS: atom_id res chain seq x y z
N MET A 1 -52.81 26.85 46.59
CA MET A 1 -51.49 27.15 46.02
C MET A 1 -51.26 26.18 44.86
N LEU A 2 -51.57 26.60 43.63
CA LEU A 2 -51.40 25.77 42.43
C LEU A 2 -49.94 25.82 41.99
N HIS A 3 -49.23 24.70 42.19
CA HIS A 3 -47.84 24.53 41.76
C HIS A 3 -47.81 24.40 40.23
N ARG A 4 -47.39 25.47 39.55
CA ARG A 4 -47.29 25.55 38.09
C ARG A 4 -46.13 24.66 37.64
N ARG A 5 -46.45 23.47 37.10
CA ARG A 5 -45.49 22.52 36.52
C ARG A 5 -45.06 23.06 35.15
N ASN A 6 -44.06 23.96 35.14
CA ASN A 6 -43.51 24.53 33.91
C ASN A 6 -42.74 23.46 33.13
N GLN A 7 -43.08 23.33 31.85
CA GLN A 7 -42.61 22.30 30.94
C GLN A 7 -41.10 22.42 30.65
N LYS A 8 -40.38 21.29 30.78
CA LYS A 8 -38.95 21.13 30.46
C LYS A 8 -38.68 20.53 29.08
N GLU A 9 -39.71 20.41 28.23
CA GLU A 9 -39.65 19.71 26.95
C GLU A 9 -38.65 20.34 25.96
N GLY A 10 -38.54 21.67 25.93
CA GLY A 10 -37.63 22.39 25.01
C GLY A 10 -36.14 22.33 25.40
N GLN A 11 -35.83 22.04 26.66
CA GLN A 11 -34.45 21.97 27.15
C GLN A 11 -33.73 20.72 26.61
N SER A 12 -34.48 19.62 26.41
CA SER A 12 -33.97 18.35 25.88
C SER A 12 -33.53 18.44 24.41
N LEU A 13 -34.25 19.20 23.58
CA LEU A 13 -33.91 19.38 22.16
C LEU A 13 -32.60 20.16 21.97
N ILE A 14 -32.38 21.20 22.78
CA ILE A 14 -31.16 22.01 22.71
C ILE A 14 -29.95 21.17 23.11
N GLU A 15 -30.06 20.38 24.17
CA GLU A 15 -29.00 19.49 24.64
C GLU A 15 -28.62 18.45 23.59
N TYR A 16 -29.60 17.82 22.94
CA TYR A 16 -29.36 16.88 21.84
C TYR A 16 -28.71 17.57 20.63
N SER A 17 -29.16 18.77 20.26
CA SER A 17 -28.59 19.50 19.12
C SER A 17 -27.13 19.87 19.35
N MET A 18 -26.77 20.30 20.57
CA MET A 18 -25.38 20.59 20.93
C MET A 18 -24.50 19.34 20.86
N LEU A 19 -24.98 18.21 21.37
CA LEU A 19 -24.26 16.95 21.32
C LEU A 19 -23.98 16.50 19.87
N ILE A 20 -24.97 16.63 18.99
CA ILE A 20 -24.80 16.34 17.55
C ILE A 20 -23.75 17.28 16.93
N VAL A 21 -23.81 18.59 17.23
CA VAL A 21 -22.83 19.56 16.71
C VAL A 21 -21.41 19.21 17.18
N PHE A 22 -21.22 18.85 18.45
CA PHE A 22 -19.92 18.43 18.96
C PHE A 22 -19.38 17.20 18.22
N ILE A 23 -20.22 16.19 17.99
CA ILE A 23 -19.84 14.99 17.25
C ILE A 23 -19.44 15.33 15.82
N LEU A 24 -20.24 16.13 15.11
CA LEU A 24 -19.94 16.54 13.73
C LEU A 24 -18.63 17.35 13.65
N THR A 25 -18.42 18.26 14.59
CA THR A 25 -17.20 19.09 14.65
C THR A 25 -15.97 18.23 14.92
N ALA A 26 -16.07 17.24 15.82
CA ALA A 26 -15.00 16.28 16.05
C ALA A 26 -14.65 15.53 14.77
N PHE A 27 -15.64 14.98 14.06
CA PHE A 27 -15.41 14.31 12.79
C PHE A 27 -14.71 15.20 11.77
N LEU A 28 -15.13 16.46 11.62
CA LEU A 28 -14.51 17.44 10.70
C LEU A 28 -13.03 17.68 11.01
N VAL A 29 -12.67 17.82 12.29
CA VAL A 29 -11.29 18.02 12.70
C VAL A 29 -10.45 16.74 12.49
N PHE A 30 -11.02 15.57 12.76
CA PHE A 30 -10.31 14.30 12.62
C PHE A 30 -10.17 13.77 11.18
N GLN A 31 -10.90 14.31 10.19
CA GLN A 31 -10.88 13.80 8.80
C GLN A 31 -9.47 13.65 8.24
N LYS A 32 -8.62 14.66 8.41
CA LYS A 32 -7.25 14.66 7.87
C LYS A 32 -6.34 13.68 8.60
N TYR A 33 -6.54 13.50 9.91
CA TYR A 33 -5.77 12.55 10.71
C TYR A 33 -6.13 11.10 10.36
N ILE A 34 -7.43 10.81 10.22
CA ILE A 34 -7.91 9.49 9.78
C ILE A 34 -7.39 9.19 8.38
N ALA A 35 -7.50 10.14 7.45
CA ALA A 35 -6.97 9.99 6.11
C ALA A 35 -5.47 9.67 6.12
N ARG A 36 -4.64 10.43 6.85
CA ARG A 36 -3.19 10.20 6.92
C ARG A 36 -2.84 8.82 7.50
N GLY A 37 -3.56 8.37 8.53
CA GLY A 37 -3.37 7.05 9.12
C GLY A 37 -3.67 5.91 8.15
N ILE A 38 -4.74 6.06 7.37
CA ILE A 38 -5.11 5.11 6.32
C ILE A 38 -4.08 5.15 5.19
N TYR A 39 -3.78 6.32 4.62
CA TYR A 39 -2.80 6.46 3.52
C TYR A 39 -1.43 5.87 3.85
N GLY A 40 -0.91 6.02 5.07
CA GLY A 40 0.36 5.42 5.48
C GLY A 40 0.34 3.88 5.42
N ARG A 41 -0.75 3.26 5.88
CA ARG A 41 -0.93 1.80 5.83
C ARG A 41 -1.11 1.30 4.41
N TRP A 42 -1.87 2.01 3.59
CA TRP A 42 -2.03 1.68 2.17
C TRP A 42 -0.72 1.81 1.40
N LYS A 43 0.07 2.85 1.68
CA LYS A 43 1.40 3.00 1.11
C LYS A 43 2.32 1.87 1.55
N ALA A 44 2.37 1.52 2.83
CA ALA A 44 3.19 0.41 3.31
C ALA A 44 2.79 -0.94 2.69
N ALA A 45 1.49 -1.18 2.50
CA ALA A 45 1.01 -2.37 1.80
C ALA A 45 1.43 -2.37 0.32
N GLY A 46 1.30 -1.23 -0.38
CA GLY A 46 1.78 -1.07 -1.75
C GLY A 46 3.30 -1.21 -1.90
N ASP A 47 4.07 -0.65 -0.97
CA ASP A 47 5.52 -0.75 -0.92
C ASP A 47 5.99 -2.17 -0.56
N GLY A 48 5.16 -2.99 0.09
CA GLY A 48 5.47 -4.41 0.34
C GLY A 48 5.31 -5.30 -0.90
N MET A 49 4.46 -4.91 -1.85
CA MET A 49 4.24 -5.67 -3.08
C MET A 49 5.48 -5.59 -4.00
N GLY A 50 5.97 -6.75 -4.44
CA GLY A 50 7.16 -6.89 -5.28
C GLY A 50 8.39 -6.16 -4.73
N TYR A 51 8.60 -6.27 -3.41
CA TYR A 51 9.75 -5.71 -2.68
C TYR A 51 9.89 -4.19 -2.79
N GLY A 52 8.79 -3.48 -3.04
CA GLY A 52 8.79 -2.01 -3.17
C GLY A 52 9.37 -1.52 -4.48
N ARG A 53 9.56 -2.43 -5.45
CA ARG A 53 10.22 -2.14 -6.72
C ARG A 53 9.30 -2.24 -7.95
N LEU A 54 8.01 -2.51 -7.75
CA LEU A 54 7.02 -2.63 -8.85
C LEU A 54 6.72 -1.33 -9.60
N TYR A 55 7.01 -0.18 -9.01
CA TYR A 55 6.71 1.14 -9.59
C TYR A 55 7.94 1.97 -9.93
N ASP A 56 9.13 1.38 -10.07
CA ASP A 56 10.30 2.10 -10.59
C ASP A 56 10.08 2.44 -12.08
N PRO A 57 9.80 3.71 -12.44
CA PRO A 57 9.43 4.09 -13.81
C PRO A 57 10.56 3.87 -14.81
N LYS A 58 11.81 3.70 -14.35
CA LYS A 58 12.97 3.47 -15.22
C LYS A 58 13.20 1.99 -15.53
N LYS A 59 12.73 1.08 -14.67
CA LYS A 59 13.10 -0.34 -14.73
C LYS A 59 11.93 -1.29 -15.00
N THR A 60 10.74 -0.97 -14.51
CA THR A 60 9.64 -1.96 -14.38
C THR A 60 8.98 -2.40 -15.68
N LEU A 61 9.23 -1.71 -16.79
CA LEU A 61 8.70 -2.10 -18.11
C LEU A 61 9.55 -3.18 -18.80
N GLU A 62 10.84 -3.26 -18.50
CA GLU A 62 11.78 -4.15 -19.22
C GLU A 62 12.58 -5.06 -18.28
N CYS A 63 12.82 -4.64 -17.04
CA CYS A 63 13.59 -5.37 -16.05
C CYS A 63 12.68 -5.98 -14.98
N ILE A 64 13.02 -7.18 -14.52
CA ILE A 64 12.38 -7.87 -13.40
C ILE A 64 13.36 -7.96 -12.23
N TYR A 65 12.86 -7.82 -11.00
CA TYR A 65 13.66 -7.95 -9.79
C TYR A 65 13.65 -9.38 -9.27
N TYR A 66 14.84 -9.95 -9.07
CA TYR A 66 15.03 -11.27 -8.49
C TYR A 66 15.50 -11.17 -7.04
N ALA A 67 14.68 -11.67 -6.11
CA ALA A 67 14.88 -11.46 -4.68
C ALA A 67 16.03 -12.27 -4.07
N SER A 68 16.24 -13.52 -4.50
CA SER A 68 17.28 -14.38 -3.94
C SER A 68 18.70 -13.87 -4.26
N GLY A 69 18.89 -13.31 -5.46
CA GLY A 69 20.16 -12.72 -5.89
C GLY A 69 20.28 -11.21 -5.68
N ASN A 70 19.22 -10.52 -5.25
CA ASN A 70 19.13 -9.05 -5.17
C ASN A 70 19.60 -8.35 -6.46
N ILE A 71 19.23 -8.89 -7.61
CA ILE A 71 19.62 -8.38 -8.94
C ILE A 71 18.40 -8.08 -9.79
N TRP A 72 18.57 -7.14 -10.71
CA TRP A 72 17.62 -6.90 -11.79
C TRP A 72 18.12 -7.55 -13.07
N TYR A 73 17.21 -8.14 -13.82
CA TYR A 73 17.49 -8.83 -15.08
C TYR A 73 16.49 -8.41 -16.16
N ASP A 74 16.91 -8.49 -17.42
CA ASP A 74 16.06 -8.18 -18.56
C ASP A 74 15.11 -9.35 -18.86
N ARG A 75 13.82 -9.05 -18.96
CA ARG A 75 12.78 -10.03 -19.31
C ARG A 75 13.05 -10.67 -20.68
N LYS A 76 13.48 -9.89 -21.67
CA LYS A 76 13.69 -10.41 -23.04
C LYS A 76 14.79 -11.44 -23.08
N CYS A 77 15.87 -11.21 -22.35
CA CYS A 77 16.97 -12.17 -22.22
C CYS A 77 16.49 -13.45 -21.52
N TYR A 78 15.74 -13.32 -20.42
CA TYR A 78 15.20 -14.46 -19.68
C TYR A 78 14.30 -15.35 -20.57
N ASP A 79 13.42 -14.74 -21.35
CA ASP A 79 12.50 -15.45 -22.24
C ASP A 79 13.24 -16.12 -23.41
N GLN A 80 14.25 -15.46 -24.00
CA GLN A 80 15.05 -16.01 -25.10
C GLN A 80 15.91 -17.20 -24.66
N GLN A 81 16.48 -17.12 -23.45
CA GLN A 81 17.39 -18.13 -22.93
C GLN A 81 16.65 -19.34 -22.32
N SER A 82 15.31 -19.30 -22.28
CA SER A 82 14.45 -20.35 -21.73
C SER A 82 14.85 -20.76 -20.31
N CYS A 83 15.20 -19.78 -19.46
CA CYS A 83 15.52 -20.04 -18.06
C CYS A 83 14.27 -20.59 -17.35
N ASP A 84 14.32 -21.83 -16.88
CA ASP A 84 13.21 -22.44 -16.16
C ASP A 84 13.42 -22.34 -14.65
N CYS A 85 12.99 -21.23 -14.08
CA CYS A 85 13.07 -20.98 -12.63
C CYS A 85 11.80 -21.29 -11.86
N TYR A 86 10.78 -21.81 -12.54
CA TYR A 86 9.47 -22.09 -11.96
C TYR A 86 9.12 -23.57 -11.98
N SER A 87 9.87 -24.42 -12.70
CA SER A 87 9.66 -25.86 -12.61
C SER A 87 10.17 -26.48 -11.31
N ILE A 88 9.59 -27.63 -10.99
CA ILE A 88 9.96 -28.48 -9.86
C ILE A 88 11.40 -29.02 -9.94
N LEU A 89 12.06 -28.94 -11.11
CA LEU A 89 13.44 -29.38 -11.33
C LEU A 89 14.44 -28.22 -11.20
N ALA A 90 13.95 -26.98 -11.09
CA ALA A 90 14.78 -25.79 -10.99
C ALA A 90 15.48 -25.76 -9.63
N THR A 91 16.82 -25.69 -9.66
CA THR A 91 17.63 -25.43 -8.47
C THR A 91 17.91 -23.93 -8.38
N THR A 92 18.06 -23.38 -7.17
CA THR A 92 18.41 -21.96 -6.97
C THR A 92 19.69 -21.56 -7.72
N ILE A 93 20.68 -22.46 -7.78
CA ILE A 93 21.96 -22.26 -8.45
C ILE A 93 21.81 -22.10 -9.97
N THR A 94 21.02 -22.96 -10.62
CA THR A 94 20.80 -22.89 -12.08
C THR A 94 20.09 -21.61 -12.47
N CYS A 95 19.18 -21.14 -11.61
CA CYS A 95 18.49 -19.88 -11.78
C CYS A 95 19.39 -18.67 -11.59
N ASP A 96 20.19 -18.66 -10.52
CA ASP A 96 21.13 -17.58 -10.25
C ASP A 96 22.07 -17.39 -11.44
N TYR A 97 22.62 -18.47 -11.98
CA TYR A 97 23.53 -18.41 -13.12
C TYR A 97 22.84 -17.86 -14.39
N CYS A 98 21.62 -18.31 -14.69
CA CYS A 98 20.86 -17.85 -15.85
C CYS A 98 20.50 -16.36 -15.72
N ILE A 99 20.01 -15.95 -14.55
CA ILE A 99 19.59 -14.57 -14.27
C ILE A 99 20.79 -13.62 -14.25
N GLN A 100 21.95 -14.04 -13.73
CA GLN A 100 23.19 -13.24 -13.78
C GLN A 100 23.64 -12.97 -15.22
N GLY A 101 23.51 -13.95 -16.12
CA GLY A 101 23.78 -13.77 -17.55
C GLY A 101 22.85 -12.73 -18.20
N CYS A 102 21.62 -12.65 -17.72
CA CYS A 102 20.59 -11.72 -18.20
C CYS A 102 20.52 -10.39 -17.43
N SER A 103 21.56 -9.99 -16.70
CA SER A 103 21.62 -8.70 -16.02
C SER A 103 22.44 -7.68 -16.83
N PRO A 104 21.84 -6.96 -17.79
CA PRO A 104 22.51 -5.91 -18.55
C PRO A 104 22.72 -4.65 -17.69
N GLN A 105 23.68 -3.79 -18.09
CA GLN A 105 23.93 -2.51 -17.40
C GLN A 105 22.66 -1.65 -17.27
N LYS A 106 21.75 -1.70 -18.26
CA LYS A 106 20.47 -0.98 -18.25
C LYS A 106 19.58 -1.31 -17.04
N CYS A 107 19.70 -2.51 -16.48
CA CYS A 107 18.91 -2.94 -15.33
C CYS A 107 19.67 -2.76 -13.98
N LYS A 108 20.99 -2.46 -14.00
CA LYS A 108 21.84 -2.44 -12.81
C LYS A 108 21.79 -1.14 -11.99
N GLU A 109 21.39 -0.01 -12.58
CA GLU A 109 21.41 1.32 -11.94
C GLU A 109 20.11 1.68 -11.23
#